data_AF-A0A922LFH8-F1
#
_entry.id   AF-A0A922LFH8-F1
#
_cell.length_a   1.000
_cell.length_b   1.000
_cell.length_c   1.000
_cell.angle_alpha   90.00
_cell.angle_beta   90.00
_cell.angle_gamma   90.00
#
_symmetry.space_group_name_H-M   'P 1'
#
loop_
_entity.id
_entity.type
_entity.pdbx_description
1 polymer ?
#
loop_
_entity_poly.entity_id
_entity_poly.type
_entity_poly.pdbx_seq_one_letter_code
_entity_poly.pdbx_strand_id
1 'polypeptide(L)'
;MNYLGRLISSAHQYYKNINVANLTGAIDVIVVKNKNGEYQSTPFYVRFGKMGVLYPQSHVVDVCINGQPRPDICMHVEPTGYAYFDNEVCFKSIYYCSGSLLIFVIIQ
;
A
#
# COMPACT_ATOMS: atom_id res chain seq x y z
N MET A 1 5.64 -37.36 16.21
CA MET A 1 6.19 -36.36 15.27
C MET A 1 5.08 -35.90 14.31
N ASN A 2 4.14 -35.05 14.76
CA ASN A 2 3.00 -34.57 13.95
C ASN A 2 2.91 -33.03 13.86
N TYR A 3 3.94 -32.32 14.35
CA TYR A 3 3.95 -30.86 14.37
C TYR A 3 4.18 -30.25 12.98
N LEU A 4 5.06 -30.85 12.17
CA LEU A 4 5.35 -30.37 10.82
C LEU A 4 4.10 -30.44 9.91
N GLY A 5 3.34 -31.54 10.03
CA GLY A 5 2.08 -31.71 9.30
C GLY A 5 1.02 -30.66 9.70
N ARG A 6 0.95 -30.29 10.99
CA ARG A 6 0.04 -29.23 11.47
C ARG A 6 0.43 -27.84 10.97
N LEU A 7 1.73 -27.52 10.89
CA LEU A 7 2.18 -26.23 10.37
C LEU A 7 1.91 -26.10 8.86
N ILE A 8 2.16 -27.18 8.10
CA ILE A 8 1.90 -27.21 6.65
C ILE A 8 0.40 -27.14 6.37
N SER A 9 -0.44 -27.85 7.15
CA SER A 9 -1.90 -27.77 6.99
C SER A 9 -2.46 -26.40 7.36
N SER A 10 -1.94 -25.74 8.40
CA SER A 10 -2.36 -24.39 8.79
C SER A 10 -1.96 -23.33 7.75
N ALA A 11 -0.75 -23.42 7.21
CA ALA A 11 -0.32 -22.55 6.10
C ALA A 11 -1.19 -22.79 4.86
N HIS A 12 -1.42 -24.05 4.49
CA HIS A 12 -2.27 -24.40 3.35
C HIS A 12 -3.72 -23.89 3.51
N GLN A 13 -4.27 -23.95 4.73
CA GLN A 13 -5.61 -23.43 5.03
C GLN A 13 -5.66 -21.88 5.06
N TYR A 14 -4.54 -21.21 5.36
CA TYR A 14 -4.38 -19.77 5.21
C TYR A 14 -4.38 -19.35 3.74
N TYR A 15 -3.63 -20.05 2.88
CA TYR A 15 -3.59 -19.77 1.43
C TYR A 15 -4.91 -20.07 0.72
N LYS A 16 -5.65 -21.10 1.15
CA LYS A 16 -6.92 -21.51 0.51
C LYS A 16 -8.10 -20.60 0.83
N ASN A 17 -8.00 -19.75 1.86
CA ASN A 17 -9.03 -18.79 2.28
C ASN A 17 -8.52 -17.33 2.19
N ILE A 18 -7.64 -17.03 1.23
CA ILE A 18 -7.27 -15.63 0.96
C ILE A 18 -8.52 -14.92 0.44
N ASN A 19 -9.19 -14.23 1.36
CA ASN A 19 -10.22 -13.26 1.05
C ASN A 19 -9.56 -12.11 0.28
N VAL A 20 -10.23 -11.58 -0.75
CA VAL A 20 -9.80 -10.35 -1.46
C VAL A 20 -9.54 -9.21 -0.46
N ALA A 21 -10.23 -9.20 0.68
CA ALA A 21 -10.00 -8.25 1.78
C ALA A 21 -8.58 -8.30 2.41
N ASN A 22 -7.82 -9.36 2.19
CA ASN A 22 -6.46 -9.56 2.69
C ASN A 22 -5.38 -9.27 1.65
N LEU A 23 -5.76 -8.84 0.43
CA LEU A 23 -4.80 -8.47 -0.60
C LEU A 23 -4.30 -7.04 -0.39
N THR A 24 -2.98 -6.91 -0.35
CA THR A 24 -2.28 -5.62 -0.42
C THR A 24 -2.01 -5.30 -1.89
N GLY A 25 -2.38 -4.10 -2.33
CA GLY A 25 -2.22 -3.69 -3.72
C GLY A 25 -2.67 -2.27 -3.98
N ALA A 26 -2.36 -1.80 -5.18
CA ALA A 26 -2.81 -0.54 -5.73
C ALA A 26 -3.36 -0.79 -7.14
N ILE A 27 -4.30 0.03 -7.58
CA ILE A 27 -4.68 0.07 -9.00
C ILE A 27 -3.82 1.08 -9.75
N ASP A 28 -3.78 0.95 -11.07
CA ASP A 28 -3.12 1.91 -11.93
C ASP A 28 -3.78 3.29 -11.84
N VAL A 29 -2.95 4.32 -11.77
CA VAL A 29 -3.39 5.73 -11.77
C VAL A 29 -2.95 6.37 -13.07
N ILE A 30 -3.91 6.98 -13.77
CA ILE A 30 -3.66 7.77 -14.97
C ILE A 30 -3.56 9.23 -14.54
N VAL A 31 -2.48 9.89 -14.95
CA VAL A 31 -2.28 11.33 -14.73
C VAL A 31 -2.18 12.03 -16.08
N VAL A 32 -2.96 13.09 -16.27
CA VAL A 32 -2.97 13.91 -17.48
C VAL A 32 -2.61 15.36 -17.15
N LYS A 33 -1.94 16.03 -18.09
CA LYS A 33 -1.64 17.46 -18.00
C LYS A 33 -2.69 18.27 -18.76
N ASN A 34 -3.36 19.18 -18.07
CA ASN A 34 -4.32 20.10 -18.65
C ASN A 34 -3.64 21.24 -19.42
N LYS A 35 -4.40 21.92 -20.27
CA LYS A 35 -3.92 23.07 -21.08
C LYS A 35 -3.41 24.24 -20.24
N ASN A 36 -3.93 24.38 -19.02
CA ASN A 36 -3.49 25.40 -18.05
C ASN A 36 -2.18 25.01 -17.33
N GLY A 37 -1.63 23.82 -17.59
CA GLY A 37 -0.40 23.33 -16.98
C GLY A 37 -0.60 22.53 -15.70
N GLU A 38 -1.82 22.45 -15.17
CA GLU A 38 -2.16 21.63 -14.00
C GLU A 38 -2.27 20.15 -14.34
N TYR A 39 -2.10 19.29 -13.34
CA TYR A 39 -2.26 17.84 -13.49
C TYR A 39 -3.55 17.37 -12.84
N GLN A 40 -4.23 16.44 -13.48
CA GLN A 40 -5.38 15.73 -12.94
C GLN A 40 -5.15 14.23 -13.04
N SER A 41 -5.75 13.49 -12.11
CA SER A 41 -5.57 12.04 -12.05
C SER A 41 -6.87 11.31 -11.79
N THR A 42 -6.90 10.03 -12.15
CA THR A 42 -7.89 9.09 -11.59
C THR A 42 -7.64 8.94 -10.08
N PRO A 43 -8.66 8.63 -9.26
CA PRO A 43 -8.47 8.44 -7.83
C PRO A 43 -7.43 7.37 -7.53
N PHE A 44 -6.64 7.59 -6.49
CA PHE A 44 -5.67 6.62 -6.00
C PHE A 44 -6.39 5.59 -5.14
N TYR A 45 -6.58 4.37 -5.65
CA TYR A 45 -7.08 3.26 -4.84
C TYR A 45 -5.92 2.37 -4.40
N VAL A 46 -5.51 2.59 -3.15
CA VAL A 46 -4.46 1.82 -2.48
C VAL A 46 -5.07 1.11 -1.27
N ARG A 47 -4.77 -0.18 -1.13
CA ARG A 47 -5.25 -0.99 -0.02
C ARG A 47 -4.14 -1.85 0.55
N PHE A 48 -4.07 -1.90 1.87
CA PHE A 48 -3.25 -2.82 2.64
C PHE A 48 -4.13 -3.94 3.18
N GLY A 49 -3.77 -5.18 2.86
CA GLY A 49 -4.44 -6.36 3.39
C GLY A 49 -4.26 -6.46 4.90
N LYS A 50 -5.27 -6.97 5.61
CA LYS A 50 -5.15 -7.25 7.04
C LYS A 50 -4.23 -8.45 7.27
N MET A 51 -2.97 -8.20 7.61
CA MET A 51 -2.04 -9.24 8.11
C MET A 51 -2.36 -9.60 9.57
N GLY A 52 -3.54 -10.18 9.81
CA GLY A 52 -3.93 -10.73 11.11
C GLY A 52 -3.85 -9.72 12.27
N VAL A 53 -3.31 -10.14 13.42
CA VAL A 53 -3.26 -9.38 14.69
C VAL A 53 -2.17 -8.30 14.71
N LEU A 54 -1.29 -8.26 13.71
CA LEU A 54 -0.20 -7.28 13.64
C LEU A 54 -0.67 -6.05 12.85
N TYR A 55 -1.24 -5.10 13.58
CA TYR A 55 -1.54 -3.78 13.05
C TYR A 55 -0.32 -2.86 13.29
N PRO A 56 0.30 -2.30 12.25
CA PRO A 56 1.41 -1.36 12.44
C PRO A 56 0.93 -0.14 13.23
N GLN A 57 1.69 0.27 14.26
CA GLN A 57 1.36 1.45 15.07
C GLN A 57 1.46 2.76 14.27
N SER A 58 2.36 2.79 13.27
CA SER A 58 2.46 3.90 12.33
C SER A 58 1.50 3.68 11.17
N HIS A 59 0.49 4.52 11.09
CA HIS A 59 -0.50 4.56 10.00
C HIS A 59 0.02 5.26 8.73
N VAL A 60 1.32 5.57 8.65
CA VAL A 60 1.93 6.35 7.58
C VAL A 60 2.56 5.44 6.54
N VAL A 61 2.32 5.76 5.27
CA VAL A 61 2.84 5.07 4.09
C VAL A 61 3.73 6.03 3.32
N ASP A 62 4.98 5.63 3.14
CA ASP A 62 5.93 6.36 2.31
C ASP A 62 5.57 6.23 0.83
N VAL A 63 5.74 7.33 0.09
CA VAL A 63 5.53 7.37 -1.36
C VAL A 63 6.87 7.41 -2.08
N CYS A 64 7.04 6.55 -3.09
CA CYS A 64 8.18 6.56 -3.99
C CYS A 64 7.68 6.75 -5.43
N ILE A 65 8.32 7.65 -6.19
CA ILE A 65 8.03 7.86 -7.61
C ILE A 65 9.29 7.49 -8.40
N ASN A 66 9.17 6.58 -9.37
CA ASN A 66 10.30 6.07 -10.15
C ASN A 66 11.46 5.56 -9.27
N GLY A 67 11.14 4.91 -8.16
CA GLY A 67 12.12 4.40 -7.19
C GLY A 67 12.77 5.47 -6.30
N GLN A 68 12.38 6.74 -6.43
CA GLN A 68 12.88 7.83 -5.61
C GLN A 68 11.90 8.16 -4.47
N PRO A 69 12.33 8.16 -3.19
CA PRO A 69 11.49 8.57 -2.08
C PRO A 69 10.99 10.00 -2.22
N ARG A 70 9.71 10.23 -1.91
CA ARG A 70 9.09 11.56 -1.83
C ARG A 70 8.82 11.91 -0.37
N PRO A 71 9.76 12.63 0.30
CA PRO A 71 9.64 12.92 1.73
C PRO A 71 8.50 13.88 2.07
N ASP A 72 8.08 14.63 1.06
CA ASP A 72 7.05 15.65 1.06
C ASP A 72 5.64 15.09 0.89
N ILE A 73 5.51 13.77 0.64
CA ILE A 73 4.25 13.12 0.32
C ILE A 73 4.17 11.80 1.08
N CYS A 74 3.07 11.58 1.80
CA CYS A 74 2.75 10.31 2.41
C CYS A 74 1.24 10.05 2.29
N MET A 75 0.87 8.79 2.50
CA MET A 75 -0.52 8.39 2.67
C MET A 75 -0.75 7.90 4.09
N HIS A 76 -2.00 7.96 4.53
CA HIS A 76 -2.44 7.45 5.82
C HIS A 76 -3.35 6.24 5.61
N VAL A 77 -3.17 5.21 6.42
CA VAL A 77 -3.91 3.94 6.32
C VAL A 77 -4.91 3.82 7.45
N GLU A 78 -6.16 3.63 7.08
CA GLU A 78 -7.25 3.37 8.02
C GLU A 78 -7.21 1.94 8.56
N PRO A 79 -7.88 1.67 9.70
CA PRO A 79 -8.09 0.30 10.21
C PRO A 79 -8.78 -0.66 9.23
N THR A 80 -9.47 -0.11 8.21
CA THR A 80 -10.11 -0.85 7.12
C THR A 80 -9.09 -1.37 6.09
N GLY A 81 -7.89 -0.79 6.06
CA GLY A 81 -6.81 -1.05 5.11
C GLY A 81 -6.78 -0.08 3.93
N TYR A 82 -7.74 0.83 3.77
CA TYR A 82 -7.67 1.86 2.73
C TYR A 82 -6.63 2.91 3.06
N ALA A 83 -5.85 3.30 2.06
CA ALA A 83 -4.91 4.41 2.17
C ALA A 83 -5.43 5.64 1.42
N TYR A 84 -5.20 6.82 1.98
CA TYR A 84 -5.58 8.10 1.38
C TYR A 84 -4.50 9.16 1.59
N PHE A 85 -4.50 10.20 0.76
CA PHE A 85 -3.67 11.39 0.98
C PHE A 85 -4.42 12.35 1.90
N ASP A 86 -3.72 12.91 2.87
CA ASP A 86 -4.19 14.04 3.65
C ASP A 86 -3.18 15.21 3.57
N ASN A 87 -3.51 16.29 4.26
CA ASN A 87 -2.69 17.49 4.32
C ASN A 87 -1.74 17.48 5.53
N GLU A 88 -1.58 16.35 6.22
CA GLU A 88 -0.77 16.28 7.43
C GLU A 88 0.73 16.18 7.09
N VAL A 89 1.57 16.61 8.03
CA VAL A 89 3.02 16.55 7.86
C VAL A 89 3.49 15.11 8.09
N CYS A 90 4.18 14.55 7.11
CA CYS A 90 4.78 13.23 7.21
C CYS A 90 5.89 13.22 8.28
N PHE A 91 5.57 12.77 9.49
CA PHE A 91 6.56 12.55 10.54
C PHE A 91 7.32 11.26 10.26
N LYS A 92 8.60 11.41 9.95
CA LYS A 92 9.40 10.34 9.37
C LYS A 92 10.23 9.56 10.40
N SER A 93 10.23 8.23 10.28
CA SER A 93 11.38 7.38 10.59
C SER A 93 11.84 6.70 9.30
N ILE A 94 13.12 6.93 8.91
CA ILE A 94 13.93 6.29 7.85
C ILE A 94 13.19 5.84 6.56
N TYR A 95 13.35 6.58 5.44
CA TYR A 95 12.78 6.21 4.12
C TYR A 95 13.54 5.02 3.53
N TYR A 96 12.84 3.93 3.21
CA TYR A 96 13.37 2.83 2.41
C TYR A 96 12.34 2.41 1.35
N CYS A 97 12.64 2.64 0.07
CA CYS A 97 11.86 2.07 -1.03
C CYS A 97 12.24 0.58 -1.19
N SER A 98 11.80 -0.28 -0.26
CA SER A 98 12.12 -1.73 -0.25
C SER A 98 10.88 -2.62 -0.10
N GLY A 99 9.66 -2.05 -0.11
CA GLY A 99 8.40 -2.78 0.08
C GLY A 99 7.56 -2.87 -1.19
N SER A 100 7.02 -4.06 -1.44
CA SER A 100 6.32 -4.54 -2.65
C SER A 100 4.97 -3.87 -3.00
N LEU A 101 4.84 -2.56 -2.88
CA LEU A 101 3.67 -1.82 -3.38
C LEU A 101 4.10 -0.86 -4.49
N LEU A 102 4.20 -1.37 -5.71
CA LEU A 102 4.43 -0.55 -6.90
C LEU A 102 3.11 0.09 -7.32
N ILE A 103 2.95 1.39 -7.07
CA ILE A 103 1.96 2.21 -7.77
C ILE A 103 2.58 2.54 -9.13
N PHE A 104 2.09 1.92 -10.21
CA PHE A 104 2.44 2.35 -11.55
C PHE A 104 1.64 3.62 -11.87
N VAL A 105 2.31 4.76 -11.79
CA VAL A 105 1.78 6.02 -12.31
C VAL A 105 2.06 6.02 -13.81
N ILE A 106 1.03 5.74 -14.61
CA ILE A 106 1.13 5.91 -16.06
C ILE A 106 0.85 7.37 -16.37
N ILE A 107 1.92 8.10 -16.70
CA ILE A 107 1.83 9.47 -17.22
C ILE A 107 1.57 9.34 -18.73
N GLN A 108 0.41 9.77 -19.21
CA GLN A 108 0.12 9.91 -20.64
C GLN A 108 0.26 11.37 -21.08
#